data_AF-A0A537TPY1-F1
#
_entry.id   AF-A0A537TPY1-F1
#
_cell.length_a   1.000
_cell.length_b   1.000
_cell.length_c   1.000
_cell.angle_alpha   90.00
_cell.angle_beta   90.00
_cell.angle_gamma   90.00
#
_symmetry.space_group_name_H-M   'P 1'
#
loop_
_entity.id
_entity.type
_entity.pdbx_description
1 polymer ?
#
loop_
_entity_poly.entity_id
_entity_poly.type
_entity_poly.pdbx_seq_one_letter_code
_entity_poly.pdbx_strand_id
1 'polypeptide(L)'
;GQFLAPWDMANVVAKVTGAGNRNVLVTERGASFGYNTLVSDMRALPILARTTGAPVIFDATHSVQQPGGQGTSSGGEREFVPVLARAAVAVGVAGIFIETHQDPDHAPSDGPNMVPLKQMDALLRRLLEFDRLAKNSK
;
A
#
# COMPACT_ATOMS: atom_id res chain seq x y z
N GLY A 1 -9.21 -5.27 1.45
CA GLY A 1 -10.20 -4.69 0.52
C GLY A 1 -10.75 -3.43 1.15
N GLN A 2 -11.15 -2.42 0.38
CA GLN A 2 -11.43 -1.07 0.88
C GLN A 2 -12.57 -0.98 1.92
N PHE A 3 -13.41 -2.01 2.00
CA PHE A 3 -14.53 -2.14 2.93
C PHE A 3 -14.23 -3.05 4.14
N LEU A 4 -13.05 -3.67 4.21
CA LEU A 4 -12.68 -4.59 5.29
C LEU A 4 -11.95 -3.85 6.41
N ALA A 5 -12.34 -4.13 7.66
CA ALA A 5 -11.50 -3.76 8.79
C ALA A 5 -10.25 -4.67 8.84
N PRO A 6 -9.12 -4.19 9.40
CA PRO A 6 -7.87 -4.95 9.34
C PRO A 6 -7.91 -6.29 10.09
N TRP A 7 -8.69 -6.41 11.17
CA TRP A 7 -8.83 -7.68 11.90
C TRP A 7 -9.62 -8.73 11.13
N ASP A 8 -10.51 -8.35 10.21
CA ASP A 8 -11.31 -9.28 9.42
C ASP A 8 -10.46 -10.06 8.39
N MET A 9 -9.27 -9.54 8.06
CA MET A 9 -8.33 -10.21 7.15
C MET A 9 -7.86 -11.58 7.68
N ALA A 10 -7.92 -11.81 9.00
CA ALA A 10 -7.59 -13.11 9.60
C ALA A 10 -8.43 -14.24 9.01
N ASN A 11 -9.72 -13.98 8.72
CA ASN A 11 -10.61 -14.95 8.09
C ASN A 11 -10.21 -15.27 6.65
N VAL A 12 -9.71 -14.28 5.91
CA VAL A 12 -9.23 -14.47 4.53
C VAL A 12 -7.96 -15.33 4.53
N VAL A 13 -7.00 -15.00 5.41
CA VAL A 13 -5.76 -15.78 5.56
C VAL A 13 -6.04 -17.21 6.03
N ALA A 14 -7.00 -17.41 6.96
CA ALA A 14 -7.41 -18.74 7.41
C ALA A 14 -7.95 -19.61 6.27
N LYS A 15 -8.69 -19.02 5.31
CA LYS A 15 -9.17 -19.76 4.13
C LYS A 15 -8.03 -20.24 3.24
N VAL A 16 -7.07 -19.37 2.95
CA VAL A 16 -5.91 -19.70 2.09
C VAL A 16 -5.02 -20.75 2.75
N THR A 17 -4.74 -20.56 4.04
CA THR A 17 -3.88 -21.48 4.81
C THR A 17 -4.57 -22.82 5.12
N GLY A 18 -5.88 -22.81 5.36
CA GLY A 18 -6.70 -24.03 5.52
C GLY A 18 -6.78 -24.88 4.25
N ALA A 19 -6.61 -24.26 3.07
CA ALA A 19 -6.46 -24.96 1.79
C ALA A 19 -5.03 -25.50 1.56
N GLY A 20 -4.13 -25.37 2.53
CA GLY A 20 -2.76 -25.90 2.48
C GLY A 20 -1.69 -24.92 1.97
N ASN A 21 -2.06 -23.68 1.61
CA ASN A 21 -1.10 -22.69 1.14
C ASN A 21 -0.68 -21.73 2.27
N ARG A 22 0.55 -21.89 2.78
CA ARG A 22 1.11 -21.02 3.83
C ARG A 22 1.85 -19.79 3.29
N ASN A 23 2.02 -19.68 1.98
CA ASN A 23 2.74 -18.57 1.34
C ASN A 23 1.76 -17.42 1.07
N VAL A 24 1.45 -16.65 2.12
CA VAL A 24 0.47 -15.56 2.07
C VAL A 24 1.15 -14.23 2.37
N LEU A 25 0.87 -13.23 1.53
CA LEU A 25 1.15 -11.82 1.82
C LEU A 25 -0.18 -11.08 2.02
N VAL A 26 -0.18 -10.08 2.89
CA VAL A 26 -1.36 -9.23 3.12
C VAL A 26 -1.00 -7.80 2.75
N THR A 27 -1.76 -7.22 1.82
CA THR A 27 -1.47 -5.87 1.31
C THR A 27 -2.51 -4.86 1.79
N GLU A 28 -2.06 -3.82 2.49
CA GLU A 28 -2.83 -2.61 2.79
C GLU A 28 -2.81 -1.68 1.58
N ARG A 29 -3.97 -1.15 1.17
CA ARG A 29 -4.14 -0.32 -0.04
C ARG A 29 -5.17 0.80 0.10
N GLY A 30 -5.47 1.19 1.33
CA GLY A 30 -6.47 2.18 1.71
C GLY A 30 -7.86 1.57 1.96
N ALA A 31 -8.60 2.22 2.87
CA ALA A 31 -10.00 1.97 3.16
C ALA A 31 -10.88 3.12 2.64
N SER A 32 -12.13 2.82 2.26
CA SER A 32 -13.08 3.82 1.78
C SER A 32 -13.32 4.90 2.83
N PHE A 33 -13.21 6.17 2.42
CA PHE A 33 -13.43 7.32 3.30
C PHE A 33 -14.38 8.32 2.65
N GLY A 34 -15.68 8.08 2.81
CA GLY A 34 -16.69 8.81 2.05
C GLY A 34 -16.66 8.42 0.57
N TYR A 35 -17.06 9.35 -0.30
CA TYR A 35 -17.13 9.11 -1.74
C TYR A 35 -15.81 9.47 -2.43
N ASN A 36 -15.41 8.61 -3.39
CA ASN A 36 -14.26 8.81 -4.28
C ASN A 36 -12.92 9.07 -3.58
N THR A 37 -12.79 8.68 -2.31
CA THR A 37 -11.60 8.92 -1.47
C THR A 37 -11.23 7.69 -0.67
N LEU A 38 -9.93 7.49 -0.46
CA LEU A 38 -9.37 6.47 0.42
C LEU A 38 -8.59 7.12 1.56
N VAL A 39 -8.55 6.43 2.70
CA VAL A 39 -7.66 6.77 3.82
C VAL A 39 -6.82 5.56 4.19
N SER A 40 -5.54 5.80 4.47
CA SER A 40 -4.63 4.78 5.00
C SER A 40 -4.53 4.92 6.52
N ASP A 41 -5.22 4.05 7.25
CA ASP A 41 -5.08 3.96 8.71
C ASP A 41 -3.77 3.24 9.05
N MET A 42 -2.74 3.98 9.48
CA MET A 42 -1.44 3.40 9.82
C MET A 42 -1.49 2.40 10.99
N ARG A 43 -2.56 2.41 11.81
CA ARG A 43 -2.81 1.39 12.83
C ARG A 43 -3.13 0.02 12.21
N ALA A 44 -3.65 -0.01 10.98
CA ALA A 44 -3.97 -1.24 10.27
C ALA A 44 -2.74 -2.13 10.08
N LEU A 45 -1.56 -1.55 9.82
CA LEU A 45 -0.32 -2.28 9.56
C LEU A 45 0.07 -3.24 10.71
N PRO A 46 0.23 -2.78 11.98
CA PRO A 46 0.50 -3.69 13.09
C PRO A 46 -0.70 -4.58 13.46
N ILE A 47 -1.93 -4.15 13.21
CA ILE A 47 -3.12 -4.99 13.44
C ILE A 47 -3.08 -6.19 12.49
N LEU A 48 -2.93 -5.96 11.18
CA LEU A 48 -2.82 -7.00 10.15
C LEU A 48 -1.70 -7.99 10.48
N ALA A 49 -0.51 -7.49 10.83
CA ALA A 49 0.61 -8.34 11.18
C ALA A 49 0.28 -9.27 12.37
N ARG A 50 -0.32 -8.71 13.44
CA ARG A 50 -0.67 -9.47 14.65
C ARG A 50 -1.83 -10.45 14.42
N THR A 51 -2.87 -10.05 13.72
CA THR A 51 -4.09 -10.87 13.57
C THR A 51 -3.93 -11.95 12.51
N THR A 52 -3.10 -11.73 11.49
CA THR A 52 -2.92 -12.69 10.39
C THR A 52 -1.66 -13.52 10.51
N GLY A 53 -0.62 -13.03 11.20
CA GLY A 53 0.72 -13.63 11.21
C GLY A 53 1.42 -13.62 9.85
N ALA A 54 0.84 -12.97 8.83
CA ALA A 54 1.40 -12.88 7.49
C ALA A 54 2.28 -11.62 7.33
N PRO A 55 3.29 -11.63 6.44
CA PRO A 55 4.03 -10.43 6.08
C PRO A 55 3.08 -9.37 5.48
N VAL A 56 3.13 -8.16 6.04
CA VAL A 56 2.31 -7.03 5.61
C VAL A 56 3.05 -6.19 4.58
N ILE A 57 2.44 -6.00 3.42
CA ILE A 57 2.89 -5.11 2.36
C ILE A 57 2.02 -3.85 2.39
N PHE A 58 2.60 -2.68 2.12
CA PHE A 58 1.84 -1.46 1.91
C PHE A 58 1.91 -1.04 0.44
N ASP A 59 0.75 -0.95 -0.21
CA ASP A 59 0.59 -0.45 -1.56
C ASP A 59 0.52 1.08 -1.54
N ALA A 60 1.63 1.72 -1.89
CA ALA A 60 1.75 3.16 -1.80
C ALA A 60 1.02 3.89 -2.93
N THR A 61 0.92 3.29 -4.12
CA THR A 61 0.29 3.90 -5.30
C THR A 61 -1.22 3.85 -5.23
N HIS A 62 -1.80 2.70 -4.87
CA HIS A 62 -3.24 2.58 -4.83
C HIS A 62 -3.87 3.17 -3.56
N SER A 63 -3.07 3.42 -2.52
CA SER A 63 -3.52 4.12 -1.31
C SER A 63 -3.79 5.61 -1.52
N VAL A 64 -3.30 6.19 -2.61
CA VAL A 64 -3.56 7.59 -3.02
C VAL A 64 -4.57 7.69 -4.17
N GLN A 65 -5.20 6.57 -4.52
CA GLN A 65 -6.19 6.52 -5.59
C GLN A 65 -7.48 7.22 -5.15
N GLN A 66 -8.11 7.91 -6.10
CA GLN A 66 -9.44 8.49 -5.95
C GLN A 66 -10.43 7.68 -6.80
N PRO A 67 -11.09 6.64 -6.24
CA PRO A 67 -11.89 5.70 -7.03
C PRO A 67 -13.03 6.40 -7.76
N GLY A 68 -13.07 6.31 -9.10
CA GLY A 68 -14.06 7.01 -9.92
C GLY A 68 -13.96 8.56 -9.90
N GLY A 69 -12.85 9.12 -9.39
CA GLY A 69 -12.67 10.57 -9.21
C GLY A 69 -12.66 11.39 -10.50
N GLN A 70 -12.51 10.75 -11.67
CA GLN A 70 -12.55 11.40 -12.99
C GLN A 70 -13.86 11.13 -13.75
N GLY A 71 -14.87 10.54 -13.10
CA GLY A 71 -16.14 10.17 -13.71
C GLY A 71 -16.09 8.86 -14.49
N THR A 72 -15.26 8.78 -15.54
CA THR A 72 -15.10 7.56 -16.37
C THR A 72 -13.90 6.69 -15.98
N SER A 73 -13.01 7.21 -15.13
CA SER A 73 -11.80 6.54 -14.62
C SER A 73 -11.49 6.94 -13.17
N SER A 74 -10.57 6.21 -12.54
CA SER A 74 -10.03 6.62 -11.24
C SER A 74 -9.06 7.79 -11.39
N GLY A 75 -9.11 8.72 -10.43
CA GLY A 75 -8.07 9.71 -10.23
C GLY A 75 -6.96 9.19 -9.32
N GLY A 76 -6.07 10.09 -8.90
CA GLY A 76 -4.95 9.75 -8.04
C GLY A 76 -4.10 10.96 -7.69
N GLU A 77 -3.47 10.91 -6.53
CA GLU A 77 -2.61 11.98 -6.00
C GLU A 77 -1.18 11.45 -5.81
N ARG A 78 -0.49 11.15 -6.92
CA ARG A 78 0.87 10.55 -6.91
C ARG A 78 1.88 11.31 -6.05
N GLU A 79 1.68 12.61 -5.84
CA GLU A 79 2.52 13.42 -4.95
C GLU A 79 2.55 12.90 -3.50
N PHE A 80 1.52 12.16 -3.07
CA PHE A 80 1.45 11.58 -1.74
C PHE A 80 2.06 10.17 -1.65
N VAL A 81 2.43 9.53 -2.77
CA VAL A 81 3.07 8.19 -2.76
C VAL A 81 4.34 8.19 -1.92
N PRO A 82 5.30 9.14 -2.08
CA PRO A 82 6.49 9.19 -1.23
C PRO A 82 6.17 9.45 0.24
N VAL A 83 5.08 10.17 0.54
CA VAL A 83 4.68 10.52 1.91
C VAL A 83 4.15 9.28 2.62
N LEU A 84 3.17 8.60 2.02
CA LEU A 84 2.56 7.41 2.61
C LEU A 84 3.53 6.23 2.66
N ALA A 85 4.38 6.05 1.64
CA ALA A 85 5.41 5.01 1.67
C ALA A 85 6.39 5.21 2.85
N ARG A 86 6.82 6.45 3.12
CA ARG A 86 7.67 6.75 4.29
C ARG A 86 6.96 6.44 5.61
N ALA A 87 5.69 6.81 5.73
CA ALA A 87 4.90 6.52 6.91
C ALA A 87 4.79 5.00 7.16
N ALA A 88 4.47 4.22 6.14
CA ALA A 88 4.36 2.77 6.25
C ALA A 88 5.69 2.11 6.63
N VAL A 89 6.79 2.51 5.98
CA VAL A 89 8.13 1.99 6.32
C VAL A 89 8.53 2.35 7.75
N ALA A 90 8.24 3.58 8.20
CA ALA A 90 8.55 4.01 9.57
C ALA A 90 7.75 3.24 10.64
N VAL A 91 6.51 2.83 10.35
CA VAL A 91 5.73 1.92 11.21
C VAL A 91 6.34 0.52 11.26
N GLY A 92 6.98 0.10 10.16
CA GLY A 92 7.61 -1.19 10.00
C GLY A 92 6.71 -2.18 9.28
N VAL A 93 6.90 -2.28 7.96
CA VAL A 93 6.23 -3.25 7.08
C VAL A 93 7.25 -4.25 6.51
N ALA A 94 6.76 -5.37 6.00
CA ALA A 94 7.61 -6.37 5.35
C ALA A 94 8.06 -5.91 3.96
N GLY A 95 7.27 -5.07 3.28
CA GLY A 95 7.61 -4.49 2.00
C GLY A 95 6.66 -3.39 1.57
N ILE A 96 7.02 -2.73 0.46
CA ILE A 96 6.21 -1.71 -0.20
C ILE A 96 5.91 -2.18 -1.61
N PHE A 97 4.69 -1.97 -2.08
CA PHE A 97 4.28 -2.10 -3.47
C PHE A 97 4.15 -0.69 -4.08
N ILE A 98 4.75 -0.47 -5.25
CA ILE A 98 4.73 0.80 -5.98
C ILE A 98 4.65 0.51 -7.48
N GLU A 99 3.67 1.09 -8.16
CA GLU A 99 3.62 1.12 -9.62
C GLU A 99 4.39 2.30 -10.20
N THR A 100 4.95 2.10 -11.39
CA THR A 100 5.77 3.09 -12.07
C THR A 100 5.63 3.01 -13.58
N HIS A 101 5.84 4.14 -14.24
CA HIS A 101 5.86 4.22 -15.70
C HIS A 101 6.87 5.28 -16.15
N GLN A 102 7.43 5.13 -17.35
CA GLN A 102 8.32 6.13 -17.96
C GLN A 102 7.58 7.46 -18.18
N ASP A 103 6.30 7.35 -18.52
CA ASP A 103 5.40 8.47 -18.80
C ASP A 103 4.01 8.21 -18.18
N PRO A 104 3.84 8.43 -16.86
CA PRO A 104 2.58 8.11 -16.17
C PRO A 104 1.34 8.82 -16.75
N ASP A 105 1.51 9.96 -17.42
CA ASP A 105 0.38 10.74 -17.94
C ASP A 105 -0.22 10.11 -19.22
N HIS A 106 0.53 9.20 -19.86
CA HIS A 106 0.07 8.39 -21.00
C HIS A 106 -0.01 6.89 -20.67
N ALA A 107 0.01 6.52 -19.38
CA ALA A 107 -0.16 5.13 -18.97
C ALA A 107 -1.60 4.65 -19.28
N PRO A 108 -1.79 3.39 -19.73
CA PRO A 108 -3.10 2.88 -20.13
C PRO A 108 -4.07 2.66 -18.94
N SER A 109 -3.56 2.60 -17.71
CA SER A 109 -4.31 2.48 -16.45
C SER A 109 -3.52 3.11 -15.32
N ASP A 110 -4.22 3.61 -14.29
CA ASP A 110 -3.68 4.07 -13.00
C ASP A 110 -2.55 5.11 -13.06
N GLY A 111 -2.33 5.73 -14.23
CA GLY A 111 -1.35 6.78 -14.46
C GLY A 111 -1.31 7.85 -13.36
N PRO A 112 -2.45 8.43 -12.92
CA PRO A 112 -2.49 9.41 -11.84
C PRO A 112 -1.84 8.96 -10.51
N ASN A 113 -1.74 7.65 -10.25
CA ASN A 113 -1.14 7.08 -9.04
C ASN A 113 0.35 6.75 -9.19
N MET A 114 0.83 6.55 -10.42
CA MET A 114 2.16 6.00 -10.68
C MET A 114 3.29 6.99 -10.40
N VAL A 115 4.37 6.49 -9.83
CA VAL A 115 5.62 7.25 -9.66
C VAL A 115 6.36 7.26 -11.01
N PRO A 116 6.83 8.41 -11.54
CA PRO A 116 7.66 8.41 -12.73
C PRO A 116 8.93 7.58 -12.54
N LEU A 117 9.25 6.69 -13.49
CA LEU A 117 10.35 5.71 -13.36
C LEU A 117 11.69 6.35 -13.00
N LYS A 118 11.98 7.52 -13.58
CA LYS A 118 13.20 8.30 -13.29
C LYS A 118 13.35 8.73 -11.82
N GLN A 119 12.28 8.71 -11.03
CA GLN A 119 12.27 9.07 -9.61
C GLN A 119 12.39 7.85 -8.68
N MET A 120 12.27 6.63 -9.22
CA MET A 120 12.17 5.42 -8.42
C MET A 120 13.43 5.14 -7.59
N ASP A 121 14.62 5.25 -8.17
CA ASP A 121 15.89 4.99 -7.46
C ASP A 121 16.03 5.91 -6.24
N ALA A 122 15.79 7.21 -6.40
CA ALA A 122 15.86 8.19 -5.31
C ALA A 122 14.81 7.91 -4.22
N LEU A 123 13.59 7.53 -4.61
CA LEU A 123 12.54 7.14 -3.68
C LEU A 123 12.95 5.89 -2.87
N LEU A 124 13.40 4.83 -3.54
CA LEU A 124 13.77 3.56 -2.90
C LEU A 124 14.96 3.73 -1.93
N ARG A 125 15.98 4.52 -2.31
CA ARG A 125 17.11 4.82 -1.41
C ARG A 125 16.63 5.45 -0.11
N ARG A 126 15.76 6.45 -0.20
CA ARG A 126 15.18 7.10 0.97
C ARG A 126 14.35 6.13 1.80
N LEU A 127 13.50 5.31 1.18
CA LEU A 127 12.71 4.32 1.90
C LEU A 127 13.59 3.30 2.63
N LEU A 128 14.68 2.84 2.03
CA LEU A 128 15.64 1.93 2.68
C LEU A 128 16.29 2.54 3.92
N GLU A 129 16.56 3.84 3.94
CA GLU A 129 17.09 4.54 5.12
C GLU A 129 16.08 4.52 6.29
N PHE A 130 14.81 4.87 6.02
CA PHE A 130 13.74 4.77 7.01
C PHE A 130 13.53 3.33 7.49
N ASP A 131 13.60 2.36 6.58
CA ASP A 131 13.38 0.94 6.89
C ASP A 131 14.42 0.41 7.87
N ARG A 132 15.70 0.70 7.59
CA ARG A 132 16.82 0.33 8.46
C ARG A 132 16.67 0.95 9.84
N LEU A 133 16.32 2.24 9.90
CA LEU A 133 16.14 2.93 11.19
C LEU A 133 15.00 2.29 12.01
N ALA A 134 13.84 2.07 11.38
CA ALA A 134 12.68 1.49 12.04
C ALA A 134 12.91 0.05 12.51
N LYS A 135 13.66 -0.75 11.75
CA LYS A 135 13.92 -2.17 12.05
C LYS A 135 15.11 -2.40 12.99
N ASN A 136 16.09 -1.50 13.03
CA ASN A 136 17.20 -1.57 13.98
C ASN A 136 16.80 -1.19 15.42
N SER A 137 15.64 -0.56 15.59
CA SER A 137 15.12 -0.13 16.90
C SER A 137 14.22 -1.19 17.57
N LYS A 138 14.16 -2.40 17.01
CA LYS A 138 13.45 -3.57 17.55
C LYS A 138 14.43 -4.69 17.86
#